data_AF-A0A924MG76-F1
#
_entry.id   AF-A0A924MG76-F1
#
_cell.length_a   1.000
_cell.length_b   1.000
_cell.length_c   1.000
_cell.angle_alpha   90.00
_cell.angle_beta   90.00
_cell.angle_gamma   90.00
#
_symmetry.space_group_name_H-M   'P 1'
#
loop_
_entity.id
_entity.type
_entity.pdbx_description
1 polymer ?
#
loop_
_entity_poly.entity_id
_entity_poly.type
_entity_poly.pdbx_seq_one_letter_code
_entity_poly.pdbx_strand_id
1 'polypeptide(L)'
;MNWVNYLIQINLYLAVFYAFYQLFLKDETFFNLNRTYLLSAAFFSMMIPMARAEWVKSLFITDKVQASWANVNVMVMQGFASPLAKDNTWAFGDYLTLIYLIGLSVLMIRLVYKLLKVKQLFKTENSLEAFSFFWKIKINPSLPNQKEIEKHELTHAKQLHSADVIFFEILAIINWFNPICYFYKKSIKHIHEFIADEEAVKLSGKKEYAMLL
;
A
#
# COMPACT_ATOMS: atom_id res chain seq x y z
N MET A 1 11.03 18.43 -9.99
CA MET A 1 10.36 18.21 -8.68
C MET A 1 11.42 17.62 -7.77
N ASN A 2 11.67 18.19 -6.59
CA ASN A 2 12.51 17.51 -5.60
C ASN A 2 11.80 16.22 -5.13
N TRP A 3 12.53 15.17 -4.81
CA TRP A 3 11.98 13.88 -4.36
C TRP A 3 11.12 14.03 -3.09
N VAL A 4 11.48 14.98 -2.20
CA VAL A 4 10.68 15.32 -1.02
C VAL A 4 9.29 15.83 -1.40
N ASN A 5 9.21 16.77 -2.35
CA ASN A 5 7.93 17.31 -2.81
C ASN A 5 7.07 16.24 -3.48
N TYR A 6 7.70 15.33 -4.21
CA TYR A 6 7.02 14.19 -4.82
C TYR A 6 6.41 13.27 -3.75
N LEU A 7 7.18 12.90 -2.71
CA LEU A 7 6.66 12.10 -1.59
C LEU A 7 5.50 12.79 -0.87
N ILE A 8 5.60 14.09 -0.58
CA ILE A 8 4.51 14.84 0.08
C ILE A 8 3.23 14.76 -0.75
N GLN A 9 3.34 14.97 -2.07
CA GLN A 9 2.18 14.92 -2.97
C GLN A 9 1.56 13.52 -3.02
N ILE A 10 2.36 12.45 -3.15
CA ILE A 10 1.84 11.07 -3.12
C ILE A 10 1.06 10.83 -1.83
N ASN A 11 1.62 11.19 -0.69
CA ASN A 11 1.00 10.95 0.61
C ASN A 11 -0.30 11.75 0.78
N LEU A 12 -0.38 12.96 0.22
CA LEU A 12 -1.61 13.73 0.18
C LEU A 12 -2.69 13.04 -0.68
N TYR A 13 -2.35 12.59 -1.89
CA TYR A 13 -3.32 11.87 -2.74
C TYR A 13 -3.75 10.55 -2.14
N LEU A 14 -2.84 9.78 -1.53
CA LEU A 14 -3.17 8.57 -0.78
C LEU A 14 -4.18 8.88 0.33
N ALA A 15 -3.98 9.97 1.06
CA ALA A 15 -4.90 10.37 2.13
C ALA A 15 -6.30 10.70 1.59
N VAL A 16 -6.37 11.53 0.55
CA VAL A 16 -7.64 11.97 -0.05
C VAL A 16 -8.40 10.80 -0.65
N PHE A 17 -7.75 9.95 -1.45
CA PHE A 17 -8.42 8.81 -2.05
C PHE A 17 -8.81 7.74 -1.02
N TYR A 18 -8.00 7.54 0.02
CA TYR A 18 -8.39 6.63 1.09
C TYR A 18 -9.58 7.15 1.90
N ALA A 19 -9.64 8.46 2.15
CA ALA A 19 -10.77 9.08 2.82
C ALA A 19 -12.06 8.88 2.01
N PHE A 20 -12.01 9.03 0.68
CA PHE A 20 -13.15 8.73 -0.18
C PHE A 20 -13.59 7.26 -0.04
N TYR A 21 -12.64 6.32 -0.09
CA TYR A 21 -12.96 4.91 0.13
C TYR A 21 -13.65 4.67 1.48
N GLN A 22 -13.11 5.26 2.55
CA GLN A 22 -13.64 5.09 3.91
C GLN A 22 -15.05 5.65 4.08
N LEU A 23 -15.36 6.78 3.44
CA LEU A 23 -16.65 7.47 3.61
C LEU A 23 -17.75 6.89 2.72
N PHE A 24 -17.41 6.37 1.53
CA PHE A 24 -18.41 6.05 0.51
C PHE A 24 -18.41 4.59 0.04
N LEU A 25 -17.28 3.87 0.14
CA LEU A 25 -17.13 2.56 -0.50
C LEU A 25 -16.96 1.41 0.49
N LYS A 26 -16.39 1.66 1.66
CA LYS A 26 -16.00 0.60 2.60
C LYS A 26 -17.16 -0.32 3.00
N ASP A 27 -18.36 0.23 3.18
CA ASP A 27 -19.52 -0.52 3.65
C ASP A 27 -20.36 -1.11 2.51
N GLU A 28 -19.94 -0.90 1.25
CA GLU A 28 -20.58 -1.49 0.08
C GLU A 28 -20.16 -2.95 -0.13
N THR A 29 -21.12 -3.80 -0.52
CA THR A 29 -20.89 -5.24 -0.76
C THR A 29 -20.26 -5.54 -2.12
N PHE A 30 -20.00 -4.53 -2.94
CA PHE A 30 -19.34 -4.66 -4.23
C PHE A 30 -17.82 -4.84 -4.07
N PHE A 31 -17.39 -5.95 -3.47
CA PHE A 31 -15.99 -6.17 -3.07
C PHE A 31 -14.98 -6.09 -4.22
N ASN A 32 -15.35 -6.59 -5.41
CA ASN A 32 -14.49 -6.49 -6.60
C ASN A 32 -14.29 -5.03 -7.03
N LEU A 33 -15.34 -4.20 -6.98
CA LEU A 33 -15.24 -2.77 -7.29
C LEU A 33 -14.37 -2.04 -6.26
N ASN A 34 -14.54 -2.37 -4.98
CA ASN A 34 -13.72 -1.84 -3.89
C ASN A 34 -12.24 -2.20 -4.06
N ARG A 35 -11.95 -3.45 -4.48
CA ARG A 35 -10.59 -3.90 -4.82
C ARG A 35 -9.99 -3.05 -5.94
N THR A 36 -10.71 -2.93 -7.07
CA THR A 36 -10.27 -2.15 -8.23
C THR A 36 -10.04 -0.69 -7.85
N TYR A 37 -10.97 -0.10 -7.09
CA TYR A 37 -10.85 1.27 -6.61
C TYR A 37 -9.57 1.47 -5.79
N LEU A 38 -9.31 0.63 -4.78
CA LEU A 38 -8.13 0.79 -3.93
C LEU A 38 -6.82 0.67 -4.72
N LEU A 39 -6.73 -0.29 -5.64
CA LEU A 39 -5.57 -0.47 -6.51
C LEU A 39 -5.38 0.76 -7.43
N SER A 40 -6.44 1.21 -8.09
CA SER A 40 -6.40 2.39 -8.96
C SER A 40 -6.06 3.66 -8.17
N ALA A 41 -6.66 3.87 -6.99
CA ALA A 41 -6.39 5.00 -6.12
C ALA A 41 -4.91 5.05 -5.73
N ALA A 42 -4.35 3.93 -5.27
CA ALA A 42 -2.93 3.85 -4.94
C ALA A 42 -2.05 4.10 -6.18
N PHE A 43 -2.37 3.51 -7.32
CA PHE A 43 -1.64 3.73 -8.57
C PHE A 43 -1.66 5.20 -9.01
N PHE A 44 -2.85 5.82 -9.05
CA PHE A 44 -3.00 7.22 -9.46
C PHE A 44 -2.38 8.21 -8.48
N SER A 45 -2.37 7.89 -7.18
CA SER A 45 -1.68 8.71 -6.18
C SER A 45 -0.17 8.87 -6.47
N MET A 46 0.44 7.87 -7.10
CA MET A 46 1.84 7.92 -7.56
C MET A 46 1.97 8.57 -8.94
N MET A 47 1.05 8.24 -9.88
CA MET A 47 1.13 8.73 -11.25
C MET A 47 0.82 10.22 -11.40
N ILE A 48 -0.15 10.76 -10.66
CA ILE A 48 -0.57 12.16 -10.78
C ILE A 48 0.60 13.13 -10.47
N PRO A 49 1.31 13.01 -9.32
CA PRO A 49 2.51 13.81 -9.06
C PRO A 49 3.61 13.66 -10.13
N MET A 50 3.78 12.45 -10.67
CA MET A 50 4.80 12.14 -11.66
C MET A 50 4.51 12.79 -13.02
N ALA A 51 3.24 12.79 -13.43
CA ALA A 51 2.77 13.39 -14.67
C ALA A 51 2.89 14.93 -14.70
N ARG A 52 3.29 15.56 -13.59
CA ARG A 52 3.41 17.03 -13.42
C ARG A 52 2.16 17.77 -13.89
N ALA A 53 0.98 17.18 -13.68
CA ALA A 53 -0.29 17.69 -14.16
C ALA A 53 -0.47 19.18 -13.82
N GLU A 54 -0.20 20.06 -14.79
CA GLU A 54 -0.23 21.52 -14.60
C GLU A 54 -1.62 21.99 -14.21
N TRP A 55 -2.65 21.28 -14.71
CA TRP A 55 -4.05 21.50 -14.37
C TRP A 55 -4.34 21.29 -12.87
N VAL A 56 -3.61 20.41 -12.18
CA VAL A 56 -3.79 20.22 -10.73
C VAL A 56 -3.13 21.35 -9.95
N LYS A 57 -1.96 21.81 -10.41
CA LYS A 57 -1.30 22.99 -9.81
C LYS A 57 -2.20 24.22 -9.91
N SER A 58 -2.87 24.44 -11.04
CA SER A 58 -3.78 25.57 -11.21
C SER A 58 -5.07 25.47 -10.37
N LEU A 59 -5.49 24.26 -9.96
CA LEU A 59 -6.65 24.09 -9.09
C LEU A 59 -6.36 24.39 -7.61
N PHE A 60 -5.13 24.13 -7.14
CA PHE A 60 -4.76 24.25 -5.72
C PHE A 60 -3.81 25.40 -5.41
N ILE A 61 -3.18 26.02 -6.41
CA ILE A 61 -2.26 27.15 -6.22
C ILE A 61 -2.88 28.38 -6.90
N THR A 62 -3.53 29.23 -6.10
CA THR A 62 -3.93 30.57 -6.52
C THR A 62 -2.69 31.47 -6.62
N ASP A 63 -2.71 32.49 -7.47
CA ASP A 63 -1.60 33.46 -7.64
C ASP A 63 -1.09 34.04 -6.30
N LYS A 64 -1.99 34.18 -5.32
CA LYS A 64 -1.66 34.63 -3.95
C LYS A 64 -0.80 33.64 -3.18
N VAL A 65 -1.02 32.34 -3.34
CA VAL A 65 -0.20 31.29 -2.70
C VAL A 65 1.17 31.26 -3.36
N GLN A 66 1.24 31.37 -4.69
CA GLN A 66 2.51 31.41 -5.42
C GLN A 66 3.36 32.63 -5.04
N ALA A 67 2.74 33.80 -4.87
CA ALA A 67 3.41 35.01 -4.38
C ALA A 67 3.91 34.87 -2.93
N SER A 68 3.12 34.27 -2.04
CA SER A 68 3.57 33.98 -0.66
C SER A 68 4.72 32.97 -0.61
N TRP A 69 4.69 31.93 -1.44
CA TRP A 69 5.80 30.97 -1.55
C TRP A 69 7.07 31.61 -2.13
N ALA A 70 6.95 32.55 -3.07
CA ALA A 70 8.08 33.32 -3.59
C ALA A 70 8.70 34.21 -2.50
N ASN A 71 7.88 34.89 -1.70
CA ASN A 71 8.36 35.73 -0.59
C ASN A 71 9.04 34.91 0.51
N VAL A 72 8.50 33.73 0.86
CA VAL A 72 9.14 32.80 1.79
C VAL A 72 10.47 32.28 1.23
N ASN A 73 10.53 31.94 -0.07
CA ASN A 73 11.78 31.53 -0.72
C ASN A 73 12.85 32.63 -0.68
N VAL A 74 12.49 33.90 -0.87
CA VAL A 74 13.43 35.02 -0.79
C VAL A 74 13.93 35.23 0.65
N MET A 75 13.03 35.17 1.63
CA MET A 75 13.40 35.31 3.05
C MET A 75 14.29 34.15 3.53
N VAL A 76 14.02 32.94 3.07
CA VAL A 76 14.83 31.74 3.30
C VAL A 76 16.18 31.90 2.57
N MET A 77 16.22 32.22 1.28
CA MET A 77 17.49 32.37 0.57
C MET A 77 18.38 33.48 1.13
N GLN A 78 17.82 34.58 1.65
CA GLN A 78 18.60 35.62 2.34
C GLN A 78 19.02 35.21 3.76
N GLY A 79 18.21 34.42 4.47
CA GLY A 79 18.57 33.85 5.78
C GLY A 79 19.58 32.68 5.71
N PHE A 80 19.70 32.03 4.54
CA PHE A 80 20.63 30.92 4.27
C PHE A 80 21.80 31.30 3.34
N ALA A 81 21.92 32.58 2.95
CA ALA A 81 23.11 33.09 2.28
C ALA A 81 24.26 33.23 3.30
N SER A 82 24.84 32.10 3.68
CA SER A 82 26.15 32.03 4.33
C SER A 82 27.24 32.35 3.29
N PRO A 83 28.34 33.02 3.64
CA PRO A 83 29.46 33.22 2.72
C PRO A 83 29.96 31.86 2.24
N LEU A 84 30.51 31.83 1.03
CA LEU A 84 31.18 30.71 0.38
C LEU A 84 32.22 30.04 1.30
N ALA A 85 31.77 29.18 2.21
CA ALA A 85 32.57 28.27 2.99
C ALA A 85 31.90 26.91 2.84
N LYS A 86 32.53 26.05 2.03
CA LYS A 86 32.16 24.65 1.89
C LYS A 86 32.62 23.93 3.16
N ASP A 87 31.98 24.22 4.29
CA ASP A 87 32.19 23.48 5.51
C ASP A 87 31.61 22.08 5.33
N ASN A 88 32.39 21.08 5.73
CA ASN A 88 32.07 19.66 5.58
C ASN A 88 30.99 19.18 6.57
N THR A 89 30.10 20.09 6.98
CA THR A 89 29.03 19.85 7.94
C THR A 89 27.75 19.48 7.20
N TRP A 90 27.17 18.33 7.57
CA TRP A 90 25.94 17.86 6.95
C TRP A 90 24.79 18.83 7.26
N ALA A 91 24.00 19.17 6.24
CA ALA A 91 22.79 19.95 6.45
C ALA A 91 21.71 19.08 7.12
N PHE A 92 20.75 19.70 7.81
CA PHE A 92 19.61 18.99 8.41
C PHE A 92 18.87 18.08 7.42
N GLY A 93 18.75 18.51 6.15
CA GLY A 93 18.15 17.73 5.08
C GLY A 93 18.90 16.43 4.74
N ASP A 94 20.23 16.41 4.90
CA ASP A 94 21.05 15.22 4.63
C ASP A 94 20.79 14.14 5.68
N TYR A 95 20.67 14.53 6.96
CA TYR A 95 20.27 13.62 8.04
C TYR A 95 18.88 13.03 7.82
N LEU A 96 17.90 13.85 7.41
CA LEU A 96 16.54 13.37 7.14
C LEU A 96 16.53 12.39 5.96
N THR A 97 17.32 12.66 4.91
CA THR A 97 17.50 11.77 3.76
C THR A 97 18.12 10.44 4.20
N LEU A 98 19.15 10.48 5.05
CA LEU A 98 19.78 9.28 5.58
C LEU A 98 18.79 8.43 6.39
N ILE A 99 18.04 9.03 7.31
CA ILE A 99 17.02 8.33 8.11
C ILE A 99 15.98 7.67 7.20
N TYR A 100 15.51 8.40 6.19
CA TYR A 100 14.56 7.87 5.20
C TYR A 100 15.13 6.66 4.46
N LEU A 101 16.37 6.72 3.97
CA LEU A 101 17.04 5.62 3.26
C LEU A 101 17.29 4.40 4.14
N ILE A 102 17.66 4.61 5.42
CA ILE A 102 17.81 3.53 6.40
C ILE A 102 16.46 2.82 6.61
N GLY A 103 15.40 3.59 6.87
CA GLY A 103 14.05 3.05 7.06
C GLY A 103 13.57 2.23 5.85
N LEU A 104 13.75 2.80 4.64
CA LEU A 104 13.46 2.12 3.38
C LEU A 104 14.21 0.79 3.26
N SER A 105 15.52 0.81 3.50
CA SER A 105 16.39 -0.37 3.37
C SER A 105 16.02 -1.48 4.35
N VAL A 106 15.79 -1.13 5.62
CA VAL A 106 15.40 -2.09 6.67
C VAL A 106 14.09 -2.77 6.31
N LEU A 107 13.09 -2.01 5.86
CA LEU A 107 11.78 -2.57 5.52
C LEU A 107 11.82 -3.38 4.21
N MET A 108 12.65 -3.00 3.25
CA MET A 108 12.90 -3.81 2.05
C MET A 108 13.54 -5.16 2.41
N ILE A 109 14.57 -5.17 3.26
CA ILE A 109 15.19 -6.41 3.75
C ILE A 109 14.15 -7.27 4.48
N ARG A 110 13.32 -6.67 5.33
CA ARG A 110 12.22 -7.35 6.02
C ARG A 110 11.22 -7.98 5.04
N LEU A 111 10.87 -7.30 3.96
CA LEU A 111 9.98 -7.84 2.91
C LEU A 111 10.61 -9.06 2.24
N VAL A 112 11.87 -8.97 1.83
CA VAL A 112 12.60 -10.09 1.21
C VAL A 112 12.65 -11.29 2.17
N TYR A 113 12.98 -11.06 3.45
CA TYR A 113 12.99 -12.11 4.46
C TYR A 113 11.63 -12.80 4.61
N LYS A 114 10.52 -12.04 4.64
CA LYS A 114 9.16 -12.60 4.69
C LYS A 114 8.87 -13.48 3.46
N LEU A 115 9.23 -13.02 2.25
CA LEU A 115 9.03 -13.78 1.02
C LEU A 115 9.83 -15.10 1.01
N LEU A 116 11.08 -15.06 1.51
CA LEU A 116 11.90 -16.27 1.67
C LEU A 116 11.28 -17.24 2.68
N LYS A 117 10.76 -16.74 3.81
CA LYS A 117 10.07 -17.57 4.81
C LYS A 117 8.81 -18.22 4.23
N VAL A 118 8.00 -17.50 3.47
CA VAL A 118 6.85 -18.09 2.76
C VAL A 118 7.29 -19.20 1.80
N LYS A 119 8.36 -18.97 1.03
CA LYS A 119 8.94 -20.01 0.15
C LYS A 119 9.39 -21.26 0.93
N GLN A 120 9.92 -21.09 2.14
CA GLN A 120 10.29 -22.22 3.01
C GLN A 120 9.06 -22.98 3.53
N LEU A 121 7.97 -22.29 3.89
CA LEU A 121 6.73 -22.93 4.37
C LEU A 121 6.08 -23.88 3.34
N PHE A 122 6.27 -23.62 2.05
CA PHE A 122 5.84 -24.53 0.98
C PHE A 122 6.67 -25.81 0.88
N LYS A 123 7.88 -25.86 1.47
CA LYS A 123 8.72 -27.07 1.51
C LYS A 123 8.42 -27.97 2.71
N THR A 124 7.80 -27.43 3.75
CA THR A 124 7.43 -28.20 4.94
C THR A 124 6.24 -29.10 4.62
N GLU A 125 6.28 -30.39 4.91
CA GLU A 125 5.17 -31.29 4.55
C GLU A 125 3.97 -31.16 5.51
N ASN A 126 4.21 -30.93 6.79
CA ASN A 126 3.17 -30.87 7.83
C ASN A 126 2.76 -29.43 8.18
N SER A 127 2.06 -28.71 7.30
CA SER A 127 1.34 -27.51 7.76
C SER A 127 -0.03 -27.90 8.30
N LEU A 128 -0.34 -27.41 9.51
CA LEU A 128 -1.65 -27.59 10.14
C LEU A 128 -2.74 -26.74 9.49
N GLU A 129 -2.35 -25.73 8.70
CA GLU A 129 -3.25 -24.73 8.11
C GLU A 129 -3.24 -24.81 6.58
N ALA A 130 -4.36 -24.41 5.97
CA ALA A 130 -4.48 -24.14 4.55
C ALA A 130 -4.03 -22.70 4.26
N PHE A 131 -3.28 -22.50 3.18
CA PHE A 131 -2.91 -21.17 2.70
C PHE A 131 -2.50 -21.22 1.23
N SER A 132 -2.58 -20.05 0.59
CA SER A 132 -2.18 -19.85 -0.80
C SER A 132 -1.21 -18.68 -0.96
N PHE A 133 -0.35 -18.78 -1.96
CA PHE A 133 0.56 -17.71 -2.35
C PHE A 133 0.84 -17.77 -3.85
N PHE A 134 0.43 -16.72 -4.56
CA PHE A 134 0.33 -16.72 -6.03
C PHE A 134 -0.43 -17.96 -6.53
N TRP A 135 0.12 -18.70 -7.49
CA TRP A 135 -0.48 -19.92 -8.05
C TRP A 135 -0.30 -21.16 -7.18
N LYS A 136 0.38 -21.07 -6.02
CA LYS A 136 0.63 -22.22 -5.16
C LYS A 136 -0.39 -22.26 -4.03
N ILE A 137 -1.04 -23.40 -3.88
CA ILE A 137 -2.02 -23.67 -2.83
C ILE A 137 -1.48 -24.83 -2.00
N LYS A 138 -1.59 -24.71 -0.68
CA LYS A 138 -1.24 -25.78 0.25
C LYS A 138 -2.43 -26.02 1.16
N ILE A 139 -2.97 -27.23 1.11
CA ILE A 139 -4.14 -27.65 1.88
C ILE A 139 -3.77 -28.92 2.63
N ASN A 140 -4.11 -28.98 3.90
CA ASN A 140 -3.97 -30.20 4.69
C ASN A 140 -5.20 -31.10 4.43
N PRO A 141 -5.01 -32.35 3.94
CA PRO A 141 -6.11 -33.26 3.64
C PRO A 141 -6.96 -33.64 4.86
N SER A 142 -6.47 -33.44 6.08
CA SER A 142 -7.15 -33.79 7.32
C SER A 142 -8.10 -32.68 7.84
N LEU A 143 -8.27 -31.58 7.10
CA LEU A 143 -9.15 -30.49 7.51
C LEU A 143 -10.63 -30.84 7.26
N PRO A 144 -11.54 -30.56 8.22
CA PRO A 144 -12.98 -30.64 7.95
C PRO A 144 -13.37 -29.61 6.88
N ASN A 145 -14.37 -29.93 6.05
CA ASN A 145 -14.90 -29.02 5.01
C ASN A 145 -13.83 -28.56 3.99
N GLN A 146 -13.03 -29.55 3.55
CA GLN A 146 -11.94 -29.37 2.60
C GLN A 146 -12.36 -28.69 1.29
N LYS A 147 -13.58 -28.93 0.80
CA LYS A 147 -14.04 -28.38 -0.50
C LYS A 147 -14.23 -26.87 -0.44
N GLU A 148 -14.77 -26.36 0.67
CA GLU A 148 -14.96 -24.95 0.94
C GLU A 148 -13.61 -24.24 1.09
N ILE A 149 -12.74 -24.81 1.91
CA ILE A 149 -11.38 -24.30 2.14
C ILE A 149 -10.59 -24.29 0.83
N GLU A 150 -10.68 -25.36 0.03
CA GLU A 150 -10.02 -25.44 -1.27
C GLU A 150 -10.53 -24.36 -2.23
N LYS A 151 -11.84 -24.13 -2.29
CA LYS A 151 -12.44 -23.09 -3.12
C LYS A 151 -12.04 -21.68 -2.66
N HIS A 152 -11.99 -21.45 -1.35
CA HIS A 152 -11.51 -20.20 -0.76
C HIS A 152 -10.06 -19.92 -1.17
N GLU A 153 -9.14 -20.86 -0.91
CA GLU A 153 -7.72 -20.72 -1.27
C GLU A 153 -7.47 -20.65 -2.77
N LEU A 154 -8.27 -21.37 -3.56
CA LEU A 154 -8.24 -21.29 -5.02
C LEU A 154 -8.64 -19.89 -5.51
N THR A 155 -9.55 -19.21 -4.81
CA THR A 155 -9.96 -17.86 -5.16
C THR A 155 -8.82 -16.87 -4.94
N HIS A 156 -8.10 -16.96 -3.82
CA HIS A 156 -6.88 -16.16 -3.58
C HIS A 156 -5.83 -16.35 -4.67
N ALA A 157 -5.60 -17.60 -5.09
CA ALA A 157 -4.63 -17.92 -6.12
C ALA A 157 -5.07 -17.41 -7.50
N LYS A 158 -6.31 -17.68 -7.91
CA LYS A 158 -6.87 -17.29 -9.22
C LYS A 158 -6.94 -15.78 -9.39
N GLN A 159 -7.29 -15.06 -8.34
CA GLN A 159 -7.42 -13.61 -8.37
C GLN A 159 -6.09 -12.88 -8.10
N LEU A 160 -4.99 -13.61 -7.91
CA LEU A 160 -3.65 -13.06 -7.66
C LEU A 160 -3.59 -12.11 -6.45
N HIS A 161 -4.32 -12.42 -5.37
CA HIS A 161 -4.37 -11.60 -4.16
C HIS A 161 -2.96 -11.36 -3.55
N SER A 162 -2.03 -12.30 -3.71
CA SER A 162 -0.63 -12.11 -3.29
C SER A 162 0.08 -10.97 -4.01
N ALA A 163 -0.25 -10.70 -5.28
CA ALA A 163 0.35 -9.59 -6.03
C ALA A 163 -0.09 -8.23 -5.46
N ASP A 164 -1.38 -8.08 -5.14
CA ASP A 164 -1.92 -6.89 -4.50
C ASP A 164 -1.27 -6.64 -3.15
N VAL A 165 -1.08 -7.68 -2.33
CA VAL A 165 -0.42 -7.58 -1.02
C VAL A 165 1.01 -7.09 -1.18
N ILE A 166 1.76 -7.61 -2.15
CA ILE A 166 3.14 -7.17 -2.42
C ILE A 166 3.15 -5.71 -2.91
N PHE A 167 2.23 -5.33 -3.80
CA PHE A 167 2.09 -3.96 -4.27
C PHE A 167 1.90 -2.98 -3.11
N PHE A 168 0.95 -3.26 -2.20
CA PHE A 168 0.70 -2.41 -1.04
C PHE A 168 1.81 -2.48 0.03
N GLU A 169 2.54 -3.60 0.15
CA GLU A 169 3.76 -3.66 0.97
C GLU A 169 4.83 -2.73 0.40
N ILE A 170 5.12 -2.77 -0.90
CA ILE A 170 6.10 -1.87 -1.54
C ILE A 170 5.69 -0.41 -1.38
N LEU A 171 4.40 -0.09 -1.62
CA LEU A 171 3.87 1.27 -1.42
C LEU A 171 4.07 1.76 0.02
N ALA A 172 3.80 0.90 1.00
CA ALA A 172 4.01 1.20 2.41
C ALA A 172 5.50 1.31 2.77
N ILE A 173 6.39 0.58 2.11
CA ILE A 173 7.85 0.71 2.35
C ILE A 173 8.36 2.06 1.84
N ILE A 174 7.94 2.47 0.64
CA ILE A 174 8.29 3.79 0.09
C ILE A 174 7.75 4.91 0.99
N ASN A 175 6.54 4.75 1.53
CA ASN A 175 5.87 5.74 2.36
C ASN A 175 5.77 5.29 3.83
N TRP A 176 6.84 4.70 4.37
CA TRP A 176 6.80 4.00 5.66
C TRP A 176 6.39 4.85 6.86
N PHE A 177 6.62 6.16 6.77
CA PHE A 177 6.21 7.14 7.77
C PHE A 177 4.72 7.49 7.71
N ASN A 178 4.01 7.14 6.63
CA ASN A 178 2.59 7.45 6.46
C ASN A 178 1.70 6.30 6.98
N PRO A 179 0.88 6.52 8.04
CA PRO A 179 -0.02 5.50 8.58
C PRO A 179 -1.09 5.04 7.57
N ILE A 180 -1.45 5.86 6.60
CA ILE A 180 -2.54 5.59 5.64
C ILE A 180 -2.21 4.39 4.75
N CYS A 181 -0.93 4.19 4.39
CA CYS A 181 -0.50 3.03 3.62
C CYS A 181 -0.80 1.71 4.35
N TYR A 182 -0.74 1.70 5.68
CA TYR A 182 -1.07 0.53 6.49
C TYR A 182 -2.57 0.27 6.55
N PHE A 183 -3.39 1.33 6.46
CA PHE A 183 -4.83 1.20 6.34
C PHE A 183 -5.24 0.64 4.98
N TYR A 184 -4.62 1.08 3.88
CA TYR A 184 -4.78 0.43 2.56
C TYR A 184 -4.46 -1.06 2.63
N LYS A 185 -3.32 -1.44 3.23
CA LYS A 185 -2.93 -2.84 3.43
C LYS A 185 -3.96 -3.65 4.22
N LYS A 186 -4.59 -3.04 5.22
CA LYS A 186 -5.64 -3.69 6.00
C LYS A 186 -6.91 -3.87 5.17
N SER A 187 -7.36 -2.81 4.51
CA SER A 187 -8.57 -2.82 3.70
C SER A 187 -8.50 -3.80 2.53
N ILE A 188 -7.38 -3.84 1.80
CA ILE A 188 -7.24 -4.76 0.67
C ILE A 188 -7.30 -6.22 1.12
N LYS A 189 -6.70 -6.54 2.28
CA LYS A 189 -6.78 -7.89 2.84
C LYS A 189 -8.20 -8.26 3.23
N HIS A 190 -8.93 -7.38 3.90
CA HIS A 190 -10.33 -7.64 4.23
C HIS A 190 -11.18 -7.88 2.97
N ILE A 191 -10.95 -7.09 1.91
CA ILE A 191 -11.62 -7.29 0.62
C ILE A 191 -11.26 -8.65 0.00
N HIS A 192 -9.99 -9.07 0.09
CA HIS A 192 -9.57 -10.40 -0.38
C HIS A 192 -10.33 -11.53 0.33
N GLU A 193 -10.44 -11.46 1.67
CA GLU A 193 -11.20 -12.43 2.47
C GLU A 193 -12.69 -12.42 2.06
N PHE A 194 -13.32 -11.23 1.96
CA PHE A 194 -14.72 -11.14 1.55
C PHE A 194 -15.00 -11.74 0.17
N ILE A 195 -14.08 -11.54 -0.79
CA ILE A 195 -14.19 -12.13 -2.13
C ILE A 195 -14.04 -13.65 -2.07
N ALA A 196 -13.07 -14.16 -1.30
CA ALA A 196 -12.84 -15.59 -1.16
C ALA A 196 -13.99 -16.30 -0.43
N ASP A 197 -14.52 -15.68 0.63
CA ASP A 197 -15.69 -16.13 1.37
C ASP A 197 -16.95 -16.17 0.49
N GLU A 198 -17.21 -15.13 -0.29
CA GLU A 198 -18.36 -15.09 -1.20
C GLU A 198 -18.32 -16.25 -2.22
N GLU A 199 -17.14 -16.57 -2.73
CA GLU A 199 -16.93 -17.67 -3.67
C GLU A 199 -17.03 -19.05 -3.00
N ALA A 200 -16.59 -19.19 -1.75
CA ALA A 200 -16.68 -20.43 -1.00
C ALA A 200 -18.13 -20.74 -0.56
N VAL A 201 -18.87 -19.72 -0.11
CA VAL A 201 -20.28 -19.81 0.28
C VAL A 201 -21.18 -20.31 -0.85
N LYS A 202 -20.83 -20.08 -2.13
CA LYS A 202 -21.59 -20.59 -3.28
C LYS A 202 -21.64 -22.13 -3.34
N LEU A 203 -20.76 -22.85 -2.63
CA LEU A 203 -20.72 -24.32 -2.59
C LEU A 203 -21.66 -24.94 -1.54
N SER A 204 -21.69 -24.42 -0.31
CA SER A 204 -22.43 -25.02 0.83
C SER A 204 -23.45 -24.08 1.48
N GLY A 205 -23.58 -22.84 1.00
CA GLY A 205 -24.53 -21.87 1.54
C GLY A 205 -24.03 -21.19 2.83
N LYS A 206 -24.63 -20.03 3.14
CA LYS A 206 -24.12 -19.10 4.16
C LYS A 206 -24.03 -19.69 5.58
N LYS A 207 -24.95 -20.58 5.96
CA LYS A 207 -25.03 -21.12 7.33
C LYS A 207 -23.97 -22.18 7.60
N GLU A 208 -23.72 -23.06 6.65
CA GLU A 208 -22.72 -24.13 6.79
C GLU A 208 -21.30 -23.55 6.74
N TYR A 209 -21.07 -22.55 5.88
CA TYR A 209 -19.79 -21.84 5.84
C TYR A 209 -19.50 -21.00 7.10
N ALA A 210 -20.51 -20.33 7.66
CA ALA A 210 -20.33 -19.51 8.87
C ALA A 210 -19.95 -20.33 10.12
N MET A 211 -20.17 -21.65 10.11
CA MET A 211 -19.72 -22.55 11.20
C MET A 211 -18.24 -22.97 11.06
N LEU A 212 -17.54 -22.49 10.02
CA LEU A 212 -16.13 -22.79 9.74
C LEU A 212 -15.16 -21.68 10.16
N LEU A 213 -15.69 -20.49 10.44
CA LEU A 213 -14.97 -19.30 10.87
C LEU A 213 -14.97 -19.19 12.40
#